data_AF-A0A558CRG3-F1
#
_entry.id   AF-A0A558CRG3-F1
#
_cell.length_a   1.000
_cell.length_b   1.000
_cell.length_c   1.000
_cell.angle_alpha   90.00
_cell.angle_beta   90.00
_cell.angle_gamma   90.00
#
_symmetry.space_group_name_H-M   'P 1'
#
loop_
_entity.id
_entity.type
_entity.pdbx_description
1 polymer ?
#
loop_
_entity_poly.entity_id
_entity_poly.type
_entity_poly.pdbx_seq_one_letter_code
_entity_poly.pdbx_strand_id
1 'polypeptide(L)' 'MRLKFRRPGFFKPQPEFTVSFARVCRDCGVLLPFLDEQSRRRLDETAEQLLEVEDWDDDYQA' A
#
# COMPACT_ATOMS: atom_id res chain seq x y z
N MET A 1 9.82 -9.75 -8.57
CA MET A 1 10.14 -8.90 -7.40
C MET A 1 8.91 -8.86 -6.48
N ARG A 2 9.02 -8.48 -5.20
CA ARG A 2 7.86 -8.41 -4.28
C ARG A 2 7.72 -7.01 -3.66
N LEU A 3 6.51 -6.47 -3.66
CA LEU A 3 6.15 -5.23 -2.97
C LEU A 3 5.34 -5.57 -1.72
N LYS A 4 5.66 -4.91 -0.60
CA LYS A 4 4.93 -5.03 0.67
C LYS A 4 4.32 -3.68 1.01
N PHE A 5 3.05 -3.67 1.38
CA PHE A 5 2.34 -2.44 1.76
C PHE A 5 2.08 -2.44 3.26
N ARG A 6 2.21 -1.26 3.89
CA ARG A 6 1.91 -1.12 5.32
C ARG A 6 0.39 -1.19 5.52
N ARG A 7 -0.01 -1.87 6.59
CA ARG A 7 -1.39 -1.95 7.07
C ARG A 7 -1.41 -1.45 8.52
N PRO A 8 -2.35 -0.55 8.92
CA PRO A 8 -2.49 -0.17 10.31
C PRO A 8 -2.90 -1.39 11.15
N GLY A 9 -2.23 -1.59 12.29
CA GLY A 9 -2.37 -2.74 13.17
C GLY A 9 -1.06 -3.50 13.37
N PHE A 10 -0.61 -3.57 14.63
CA PHE A 10 0.73 -4.08 15.01
C PHE A 10 0.98 -5.57 14.63
N PHE A 11 -0.09 -6.34 14.42
CA PHE A 11 -0.03 -7.78 14.12
C PHE A 11 -0.80 -8.19 12.85
N LYS A 12 -1.30 -7.25 12.05
CA LYS A 12 -2.03 -7.60 10.83
C LYS A 12 -1.07 -8.01 9.71
N PRO A 13 -1.32 -9.09 8.97
CA PRO A 13 -0.48 -9.48 7.83
C PRO A 13 -0.47 -8.36 6.79
N GLN A 14 0.73 -7.95 6.39
CA GLN A 14 0.94 -6.94 5.36
C GLN A 14 0.66 -7.56 3.98
N PRO A 15 -0.13 -6.91 3.12
CA PRO A 15 -0.38 -7.44 1.80
C PRO A 15 0.91 -7.39 0.97
N GLU A 16 1.26 -8.55 0.41
CA GLU A 16 2.42 -8.75 -0.45
C GLU A 16 1.99 -9.02 -1.89
N PHE A 17 2.63 -8.36 -2.86
CA PHE A 17 2.33 -8.54 -4.27
C PHE A 17 3.59 -8.87 -5.05
N THR A 18 3.50 -9.90 -5.89
CA THR A 18 4.56 -10.19 -6.86
C THR A 18 4.38 -9.28 -8.07
N VAL A 19 5.45 -8.60 -8.46
CA VAL A 19 5.47 -7.68 -9.61
C VAL A 19 6.38 -8.20 -10.71
N SER A 20 5.87 -8.07 -11.93
CA SER A 20 6.53 -8.41 -13.20
C SER A 20 6.85 -7.17 -14.04
N PHE A 21 6.38 -5.98 -13.62
CA PHE A 21 6.56 -4.72 -14.34
C PHE A 21 7.41 -3.74 -13.53
N ALA A 22 8.25 -2.98 -14.22
CA ALA A 22 9.06 -1.91 -13.63
C ALA A 22 9.33 -0.81 -14.67
N ARG A 23 9.46 0.44 -14.20
CA ARG A 23 9.99 1.54 -15.00
C ARG A 23 11.47 1.70 -14.70
N VAL A 24 12.27 1.98 -15.72
CA VAL A 24 13.69 2.28 -15.56
C VAL A 24 13.91 3.79 -15.66
N CYS A 25 14.63 4.37 -14.72
CA CYS A 25 15.16 5.72 -14.87
C CYS A 25 16.30 5.68 -15.90
N ARG A 26 16.17 6.43 -16.99
CA ARG A 26 17.16 6.42 -18.07
C ARG A 26 18.49 7.07 -17.68
N ASP A 27 18.46 7.96 -16.68
CA ASP A 27 19.64 8.72 -16.27
C ASP A 27 20.47 7.98 -15.22
N CYS A 28 19.82 7.43 -14.19
CA CYS A 28 20.51 6.75 -13.08
C CYS A 28 20.36 5.22 -13.07
N GLY A 29 19.57 4.64 -13.97
CA GLY A 29 19.38 3.19 -14.08
C GLY A 29 18.50 2.56 -12.98
N VAL A 30 17.94 3.36 -12.07
CA VAL A 30 17.05 2.85 -11.01
C VAL A 30 15.84 2.16 -11.60
N LEU A 31 15.49 0.99 -11.04
CA LEU A 31 14.28 0.25 -11.37
C LEU A 31 13.19 0.55 -10.35
N LEU A 32 12.09 1.12 -10.81
CA LEU A 32 10.89 1.43 -10.04
C LEU A 32 9.82 0.37 -10.37
N PRO A 33 9.72 -0.72 -9.60
CA PRO A 33 8.67 -1.72 -9.76
C PRO A 33 7.27 -1.12 -9.54
N PHE A 34 6.28 -1.63 -10.24
CA PHE A 34 4.89 -1.24 -10.04
C PHE A 34 3.92 -2.40 -10.26
N LEU A 35 2.71 -2.26 -9.72
CA LEU A 35 1.65 -3.27 -9.83
C LEU A 35 1.00 -3.23 -11.22
N ASP A 36 0.60 -4.40 -11.72
CA ASP A 36 -0.36 -4.46 -12.81
C ASP A 36 -1.75 -4.00 -12.36
N GLU A 37 -2.64 -3.79 -13.34
CA GLU A 37 -3.98 -3.27 -13.06
C GLU A 37 -4.77 -4.14 -12.09
N GLN A 38 -4.70 -5.46 -12.22
CA GLN A 38 -5.43 -6.40 -11.37
C GLN A 38 -4.91 -6.34 -9.92
N SER A 39 -3.60 -6.28 -9.74
CA SER A 39 -2.96 -6.22 -8.43
C SER A 39 -3.13 -4.85 -7.79
N ARG A 40 -3.18 -3.78 -8.59
CA ARG A 40 -3.56 -2.44 -8.11
C ARG A 40 -5.00 -2.43 -7.59
N ARG A 41 -5.97 -2.96 -8.35
CA ARG A 41 -7.37 -3.07 -7.89
C ARG A 41 -7.50 -3.88 -6.60
N ARG A 42 -6.78 -5.00 -6.48
CA ARG A 42 -6.75 -5.79 -5.24
C ARG A 42 -6.14 -5.02 -4.06
N LEU A 43 -5.10 -4.21 -4.32
CA LEU A 43 -4.55 -3.32 -3.30
C LEU A 43 -5.57 -2.28 -2.87
N ASP A 44 -6.29 -1.66 -3.81
CA ASP A 44 -7.30 -0.64 -3.54
C ASP A 44 -8.48 -1.22 -2.73
N GLU A 45 -9.02 -2.37 -3.13
CA GLU A 45 -10.05 -3.11 -2.39
C GLU A 45 -9.58 -3.47 -0.97
N THR A 46 -8.31 -3.87 -0.84
CA THR A 46 -7.72 -4.13 0.46
C THR A 46 -7.61 -2.84 1.25
N ALA A 47 -7.14 -1.73 0.67
CA ALA A 47 -6.94 -0.47 1.37
C ALA A 47 -8.26 0.20 1.83
N GLU A 48 -9.32 0.13 1.03
CA GLU A 48 -10.65 0.61 1.40
C GLU A 48 -11.22 -0.14 2.62
N GLN A 49 -10.86 -1.41 2.80
CA GLN A 49 -11.22 -2.20 3.99
C GLN A 49 -10.30 -1.96 5.20
N LEU A 50 -9.33 -1.02 5.12
CA LEU A 50 -8.26 -0.81 6.11
C LEU A 50 -8.15 0.56 6.71
N LEU A 51 -8.94 1.52 6.25
CA LEU A 51 -9.17 2.73 7.02
C LEU A 51 -10.07 2.32 8.19
N GLU A 52 -9.46 1.86 9.29
CA GLU A 52 -10.06 2.11 10.59
C GLU A 52 -10.13 3.64 10.66
N VAL A 53 -11.35 4.17 10.61
CA VAL A 53 -11.61 5.52 11.11
C VAL A 53 -11.21 5.42 12.57
N GLU A 54 -9.96 5.76 12.89
CA GLU A 54 -9.62 6.18 14.24
C GLU A 54 -10.45 7.44 14.43
N ASP A 55 -11.66 7.25 14.97
CA ASP A 55 -12.48 8.30 15.54
C ASP A 55 -11.60 8.90 16.63
N TRP A 56 -10.90 9.97 16.28
CA TRP A 56 -10.29 10.86 17.24
C TRP A 56 -11.44 11.54 17.97
N ASP A 57 -12.06 10.81 18.90
CA ASP A 57 -12.83 11.38 20.01
C ASP A 57 -11.81 12.10 20.92
N ASP A 58 -11.29 13.23 20.45
CA ASP A 58 -10.64 14.19 21.33
C ASP A 58 -11.71 15.22 21.70
N ASP A 59 -12.30 14.97 22.86
CA ASP A 59 -13.03 15.91 23.69
C ASP A 59 -12.27 17.25 23.79
N TYR A 60 -12.46 18.13 22.81
CA TYR A 60 -12.14 19.55 22.96
C TYR A 60 -13.26 20.20 23.79
N GLN A 61 -13.23 20.00 25.11
CA GLN A 61 -13.81 20.94 26.04
C GLN A 61 -12.92 22.18 26.11
N ALA A 62 -13.40 23.28 25.53
CA ALA A 62 -12.91 24.63 25.79
C ALA A 62 -14.11 25.57 26.05
#